data_AF-A0A9P7JLJ5-F1
#
_entry.id   AF-A0A9P7JLJ5-F1
#
_cell.length_a   1.000
_cell.length_b   1.000
_cell.length_c   1.000
_cell.angle_alpha   90.00
_cell.angle_beta   90.00
_cell.angle_gamma   90.00
#
_symmetry.space_group_name_H-M   'P 1'
#
loop_
_entity.id
_entity.type
_entity.pdbx_description
1 polymer ?
#
loop_
_entity_poly.entity_id
_entity_poly.type
_entity_poly.pdbx_seq_one_letter_code
_entity_poly.pdbx_strand_id
1 'polypeptide(L)'
;MSIQSASFITSDALIATLATPHVESTASHLDVRVWVDNTLSYLKQQDSVQLGVGSVETMVVRCQFVSVHATGSSFIAMITYMQLVMQCQRYLRTSLGFLHSNIRKFYNNEVAKLRSAPSERTFHRWYEHGCKFILLAAGGSFYLLVIIAGLEIWWKVASMQFSVLRQVGSMLRQPGIGDKADLITQRIIPAIAWIRSQMLIFLQRIFPSSFLTCVGAGDTLDCTDLVLTDGVFDIFRQECVIYLFYICKKILTDLPGISLSQPGIWEPGPFANQIGKGITSHLHSLTCCPSGVKHFCVTVVQTSFDRSHCNNVRSPAKNDRKDNVIWTESKHMKAAAGEVVSDLDDLGNKMGELYPEGYRSHRGYVRIPMHILKGGMLDLRNSDGSLMAFICPSLPETIHLGLTSSLLACFESKNQDAGSTFEKLAEKTLLCPFQCLHFSLWNRYSTVGDNAPTHIHPYDMVRADVSHTNHMQCLPYPSRDILEHQELYNNILTTFGELFEWIEMVMKEFLPEEYEVLVELGQNLPGGERSPVAPFLEPLQ
;
A
#
# COMPACT_ATOMS: atom_id res chain seq x y z
N MET A 1 -2.55 -33.61 -22.46
CA MET A 1 -1.32 -32.95 -21.98
C MET A 1 -1.47 -31.46 -22.20
N SER A 2 -1.69 -30.70 -21.13
CA SER A 2 -1.67 -29.23 -21.14
C SER A 2 -1.26 -28.82 -19.74
N ILE A 3 0.04 -28.81 -19.50
CA ILE A 3 0.62 -28.08 -18.37
C ILE A 3 0.42 -26.61 -18.75
N GLN A 4 -0.61 -25.97 -18.21
CA GLN A 4 -0.71 -24.52 -18.21
C GLN A 4 0.43 -24.01 -17.33
N SER A 5 1.59 -23.80 -17.95
CA SER A 5 2.58 -22.87 -17.46
C SER A 5 1.88 -21.52 -17.40
N ALA A 6 1.40 -21.15 -16.22
CA ALA A 6 1.00 -19.79 -15.93
C ALA A 6 2.29 -18.97 -15.94
N SER A 7 2.71 -18.51 -17.13
CA SER A 7 3.77 -17.52 -17.23
C SER A 7 3.32 -16.31 -16.43
N PHE A 8 3.94 -16.08 -15.27
CA PHE A 8 3.66 -14.93 -14.43
C PHE A 8 4.04 -13.67 -15.20
N ILE A 9 3.05 -12.99 -15.79
CA ILE A 9 3.28 -11.72 -16.46
C ILE A 9 3.59 -10.70 -15.37
N THR A 10 4.82 -10.18 -15.37
CA THR A 10 5.25 -9.12 -14.46
C THR A 10 4.58 -7.79 -14.83
N SER A 11 4.58 -6.84 -13.89
CA SER A 11 4.13 -5.47 -14.14
C SER A 11 4.88 -4.83 -15.31
N ASP A 12 6.20 -5.04 -15.36
CA ASP A 12 7.07 -4.60 -16.45
C ASP A 12 6.67 -5.20 -17.80
N ALA A 13 6.42 -6.51 -17.86
CA ALA A 13 6.00 -7.18 -19.09
C ALA A 13 4.63 -6.68 -19.57
N LEU A 14 3.72 -6.37 -18.63
CA LEU A 14 2.44 -5.77 -18.99
C LEU A 14 2.63 -4.34 -19.52
N ILE A 15 3.46 -3.50 -18.90
CA ILE A 15 3.75 -2.13 -19.40
C ILE A 15 4.36 -2.19 -20.80
N ALA A 16 5.35 -3.06 -21.02
CA ALA A 16 5.94 -3.25 -22.35
C ALA A 16 4.88 -3.68 -23.38
N THR A 17 3.99 -4.60 -23.01
CA THR A 17 2.88 -5.05 -23.87
C THR A 17 1.91 -3.90 -24.18
N LEU A 18 1.52 -3.12 -23.18
CA LEU A 18 0.63 -1.96 -23.34
C LEU A 18 1.24 -0.83 -24.18
N ALA A 19 2.58 -0.77 -24.26
CA ALA A 19 3.32 0.22 -25.06
C ALA A 19 3.54 -0.20 -26.52
N THR A 20 3.22 -1.44 -26.90
CA THR A 20 3.33 -1.93 -28.28
C THR A 20 2.44 -1.21 -29.31
N PRO A 21 1.20 -0.77 -28.98
CA PRO A 21 0.37 -0.07 -29.94
C PRO A 21 0.87 1.35 -30.20
N HIS A 22 0.80 1.79 -31.45
CA HIS A 22 1.03 3.19 -31.79
C HIS A 22 0.24 3.58 -33.04
N VAL A 23 -0.14 4.86 -33.12
CA VAL A 23 -1.02 5.40 -34.18
C VAL A 23 -0.47 5.16 -35.58
N GLU A 24 0.86 5.19 -35.73
CA GLU A 24 1.55 5.01 -37.02
C GLU A 24 1.90 3.55 -37.34
N SER A 25 1.34 2.58 -36.62
CA SER A 25 1.68 1.17 -36.86
C SER A 25 1.18 0.71 -38.22
N THR A 26 2.08 0.14 -39.02
CA THR A 26 1.73 -0.50 -40.29
C THR A 26 1.10 -1.88 -40.07
N ALA A 27 1.22 -2.44 -38.87
CA ALA A 27 0.61 -3.71 -38.52
C ALA A 27 -0.83 -3.49 -38.05
N SER A 28 -1.81 -3.99 -38.82
CA SER A 28 -3.23 -3.79 -38.56
C SER A 28 -3.69 -4.26 -37.16
N HIS A 29 -3.01 -5.25 -36.58
CA HIS A 29 -3.31 -5.75 -35.22
C HIS A 29 -2.71 -4.91 -34.09
N LEU A 30 -1.93 -3.87 -34.39
CA LEU A 30 -1.40 -2.89 -33.43
C LEU A 30 -1.88 -1.45 -33.77
N ASP A 31 -2.75 -1.31 -34.77
CA ASP A 31 -3.30 -0.03 -35.19
C ASP A 31 -4.49 0.36 -34.32
N VAL A 32 -4.25 1.38 -33.49
CA VAL A 32 -5.22 1.93 -32.55
C VAL A 32 -6.48 2.49 -33.25
N ARG A 33 -6.37 2.88 -34.53
CA ARG A 33 -7.52 3.39 -35.32
C ARG A 33 -8.58 2.32 -35.51
N VAL A 34 -8.15 1.13 -35.93
CA VAL A 34 -9.03 -0.02 -36.14
C VAL A 34 -9.76 -0.37 -34.85
N TRP A 35 -9.07 -0.30 -33.70
CA TRP A 35 -9.66 -0.57 -32.40
C TRP A 35 -10.72 0.44 -31.99
N VAL A 36 -10.47 1.73 -32.23
CA VAL A 36 -11.46 2.80 -32.00
C VAL A 36 -12.68 2.60 -32.90
N ASP A 37 -12.49 2.38 -34.20
CA ASP A 37 -13.60 2.19 -35.14
C ASP A 37 -14.45 0.96 -34.79
N ASN A 38 -13.80 -0.15 -34.44
CA ASN A 38 -14.48 -1.37 -34.00
C ASN A 38 -15.28 -1.14 -32.71
N THR A 39 -14.73 -0.38 -31.77
CA THR A 39 -15.36 -0.06 -30.48
C THR A 39 -16.56 0.89 -30.68
N LEU A 40 -16.40 1.94 -31.49
CA LEU A 40 -17.47 2.88 -31.85
C LEU A 40 -18.59 2.22 -32.65
N SER A 41 -18.26 1.36 -33.61
CA SER A 41 -19.26 0.60 -34.38
C SER A 41 -20.09 -0.29 -33.46
N TYR A 42 -19.43 -0.99 -32.52
CA TYR A 42 -20.12 -1.85 -31.57
C TYR A 42 -21.02 -1.05 -30.61
N LEU A 43 -20.53 0.08 -30.10
CA LEU A 43 -21.31 0.99 -29.24
C LEU A 43 -22.56 1.57 -29.93
N LYS A 44 -22.55 1.71 -31.27
CA LYS A 44 -23.69 2.20 -32.05
C LYS A 44 -24.74 1.13 -32.36
N GLN A 45 -24.41 -0.16 -32.27
CA GLN A 45 -25.25 -1.27 -32.75
C GLN A 45 -26.10 -1.95 -31.66
N GLN A 46 -26.50 -1.21 -30.63
CA GLN A 46 -27.05 -1.69 -29.35
C GLN A 46 -28.27 -2.65 -29.41
N ASP A 47 -28.92 -2.83 -30.56
CA ASP A 47 -30.16 -3.63 -30.72
C ASP A 47 -30.06 -4.93 -31.53
N SER A 48 -28.87 -5.36 -32.00
CA SER A 48 -28.81 -6.36 -33.09
C SER A 48 -28.02 -7.65 -32.83
N VAL A 49 -28.37 -8.43 -31.81
CA VAL A 49 -27.96 -9.86 -31.77
C VAL A 49 -29.11 -10.77 -31.35
N GLN A 50 -30.06 -10.99 -32.26
CA GLN A 50 -31.02 -12.09 -32.10
C GLN A 50 -30.35 -13.43 -32.49
N LEU A 51 -30.14 -14.30 -31.51
CA LEU A 51 -29.60 -15.66 -31.70
C LEU A 51 -30.69 -16.64 -32.17
N GLY A 52 -31.18 -16.45 -33.40
CA GLY A 52 -32.06 -17.42 -34.09
C GLY A 52 -31.28 -18.46 -34.91
N VAL A 53 -31.94 -19.58 -35.22
CA VAL A 53 -31.46 -20.65 -36.12
C VAL A 53 -31.29 -20.07 -37.53
N GLY A 54 -30.08 -19.62 -37.85
CA GLY A 54 -29.73 -19.03 -39.15
C GLY A 54 -29.02 -20.02 -40.07
N SER A 55 -29.02 -19.74 -41.37
CA SER A 55 -28.26 -20.50 -42.37
C SER A 55 -26.75 -20.42 -42.09
N VAL A 56 -25.94 -21.30 -42.71
CA VAL A 56 -24.47 -21.27 -42.61
C VAL A 56 -23.91 -19.90 -43.03
N GLU A 57 -24.50 -19.26 -44.04
CA GLU A 57 -24.15 -17.90 -44.45
C GLU A 57 -24.39 -16.88 -43.33
N THR A 58 -25.53 -16.98 -42.63
CA THR A 58 -25.80 -16.16 -41.44
C THR A 58 -24.79 -16.42 -40.32
N MET A 59 -24.36 -17.67 -40.15
CA MET A 59 -23.33 -18.03 -39.16
C MET A 59 -21.94 -17.51 -39.56
N VAL A 60 -21.57 -17.53 -40.84
CA VAL A 60 -20.31 -16.97 -41.35
C VAL A 60 -20.29 -15.45 -41.20
N VAL A 61 -21.37 -14.76 -41.56
CA VAL A 61 -21.52 -13.31 -41.34
C VAL A 61 -21.45 -12.99 -39.84
N ARG A 62 -22.04 -13.82 -38.98
CA ARG A 62 -21.90 -13.68 -37.52
C ARG A 62 -20.47 -13.95 -37.03
N CYS A 63 -19.77 -14.95 -37.55
CA CYS A 63 -18.37 -15.21 -37.21
C CYS A 63 -17.49 -14.03 -37.64
N GLN A 64 -17.71 -13.49 -38.84
CA GLN A 64 -17.02 -12.29 -39.33
C GLN A 64 -17.34 -11.08 -38.45
N PHE A 65 -18.61 -10.89 -38.08
CA PHE A 65 -19.04 -9.83 -37.18
C PHE A 65 -18.38 -9.95 -35.80
N VAL A 66 -18.36 -11.15 -35.21
CA VAL A 66 -17.69 -11.40 -33.92
C VAL A 66 -16.17 -11.20 -34.02
N SER A 67 -15.53 -11.57 -35.14
CA SER A 67 -14.09 -11.34 -35.34
C SER A 67 -13.76 -9.86 -35.57
N VAL A 68 -14.62 -9.12 -36.28
CA VAL A 68 -14.43 -7.69 -36.53
C VAL A 68 -14.70 -6.88 -35.26
N HIS A 69 -15.64 -7.31 -34.43
CA HIS A 69 -15.98 -6.63 -33.18
C HIS A 69 -15.40 -7.28 -31.92
N ALA A 70 -14.33 -8.08 -32.05
CA ALA A 70 -13.67 -8.72 -30.90
C ALA A 70 -13.18 -7.69 -29.88
N THR A 71 -12.62 -6.56 -30.33
CA THR A 71 -12.23 -5.43 -29.49
C THR A 71 -13.44 -4.80 -28.79
N GLY A 72 -14.48 -4.46 -29.55
CA GLY A 72 -15.68 -3.80 -29.00
C GLY A 72 -16.40 -4.68 -27.96
N SER A 73 -16.56 -5.98 -28.25
CA SER A 73 -17.16 -6.93 -27.31
C SER A 73 -16.33 -7.14 -26.05
N SER A 74 -15.00 -7.23 -26.17
CA SER A 74 -14.09 -7.32 -25.02
C SER A 74 -14.14 -6.07 -24.15
N PHE A 75 -14.17 -4.88 -24.77
CA PHE A 75 -14.32 -3.61 -24.07
C PHE A 75 -15.64 -3.53 -23.29
N ILE A 76 -16.76 -3.89 -23.93
CA ILE A 76 -18.07 -3.94 -23.26
C ILE A 76 -18.12 -4.97 -22.13
N ALA A 77 -17.47 -6.12 -22.29
CA ALA A 77 -17.39 -7.12 -21.22
C ALA A 77 -16.67 -6.55 -19.98
N MET A 78 -15.53 -5.88 -20.17
CA MET A 78 -14.82 -5.20 -19.08
C MET A 78 -15.71 -4.17 -18.38
N ILE A 79 -16.39 -3.32 -19.15
CA ILE A 79 -17.34 -2.33 -18.62
C ILE A 79 -18.47 -2.99 -17.82
N THR A 80 -19.03 -4.09 -18.34
CA THR A 80 -20.13 -4.80 -17.69
C THR A 80 -19.69 -5.36 -16.33
N TYR A 81 -18.47 -5.88 -16.22
CA TYR A 81 -17.91 -6.30 -14.94
C TYR A 81 -17.73 -5.13 -13.96
N MET A 82 -17.28 -3.97 -14.44
CA MET A 82 -17.17 -2.76 -13.60
C MET A 82 -18.55 -2.32 -13.10
N GLN A 83 -19.56 -2.28 -13.97
CA GLN A 83 -20.95 -1.96 -13.61
C GLN A 83 -21.50 -2.94 -12.56
N LEU A 84 -21.18 -4.23 -12.67
CA LEU A 84 -21.57 -5.21 -11.68
C LEU A 84 -20.99 -4.87 -10.30
N VAL A 85 -19.69 -4.56 -10.22
CA VAL A 85 -19.04 -4.14 -8.96
C VAL A 85 -19.76 -2.95 -8.34
N MET A 86 -20.16 -1.99 -9.16
CA MET A 86 -20.87 -0.79 -8.71
C MET A 86 -22.27 -1.09 -8.17
N GLN A 87 -23.03 -1.93 -8.85
CA GLN A 87 -24.36 -2.31 -8.37
C GLN A 87 -24.28 -3.04 -7.03
N CYS A 88 -23.26 -3.89 -6.89
CA CYS A 88 -22.97 -4.55 -5.62
C CYS A 88 -22.64 -3.51 -4.54
N GLN A 89 -21.73 -2.59 -4.79
CA GLN A 89 -21.36 -1.55 -3.83
C GLN A 89 -22.55 -0.68 -3.43
N ARG A 90 -23.39 -0.27 -4.39
CA ARG A 90 -24.61 0.50 -4.14
C ARG A 90 -25.55 -0.25 -3.19
N TYR A 91 -25.80 -1.52 -3.47
CA TYR A 91 -26.62 -2.36 -2.60
C TYR A 91 -26.04 -2.46 -1.18
N LEU A 92 -24.74 -2.71 -1.09
CA LEU A 92 -24.03 -2.84 0.18
C LEU A 92 -24.08 -1.53 1.00
N ARG A 93 -24.11 -0.36 0.35
CA ARG A 93 -24.33 0.94 0.99
C ARG A 93 -25.78 1.14 1.46
N THR A 94 -26.77 0.72 0.67
CA THR A 94 -28.20 0.93 1.01
C THR A 94 -28.76 -0.05 2.05
N SER A 95 -28.16 -1.23 2.22
CA SER A 95 -28.70 -2.31 3.07
C SER A 95 -28.47 -2.14 4.59
N LEU A 96 -28.28 -0.89 5.08
CA LEU A 96 -28.25 -0.43 6.48
C LEU A 96 -27.03 -0.85 7.35
N GLY A 97 -26.50 0.16 8.06
CA GLY A 97 -25.70 0.03 9.31
C GLY A 97 -24.27 -0.45 9.10
N PHE A 98 -23.31 0.41 9.45
CA PHE A 98 -21.87 0.19 9.36
C PHE A 98 -21.40 -1.26 9.70
N LEU A 99 -20.44 -1.72 8.89
CA LEU A 99 -19.60 -2.92 9.04
C LEU A 99 -20.31 -4.28 8.82
N HIS A 100 -19.90 -4.99 7.75
CA HIS A 100 -20.14 -6.43 7.46
C HIS A 100 -21.24 -6.83 6.48
N SER A 101 -21.48 -6.07 5.41
CA SER A 101 -22.11 -6.62 4.21
C SER A 101 -21.03 -7.19 3.27
N ASN A 102 -20.89 -8.51 3.25
CA ASN A 102 -19.98 -9.21 2.32
C ASN A 102 -20.73 -9.46 0.99
N ILE A 103 -20.08 -9.37 -0.18
CA ILE A 103 -20.65 -9.69 -1.51
C ILE A 103 -21.47 -10.98 -1.54
N ARG A 104 -21.12 -11.96 -0.70
CA ARG A 104 -21.88 -13.20 -0.53
C ARG A 104 -23.32 -12.96 -0.10
N LYS A 105 -23.58 -11.95 0.74
CA LYS A 105 -24.94 -11.51 1.10
C LYS A 105 -25.66 -10.93 -0.12
N PHE A 106 -25.00 -10.07 -0.91
CA PHE A 106 -25.57 -9.57 -2.17
C PHE A 106 -25.92 -10.74 -3.11
N TYR A 107 -25.00 -11.69 -3.28
CA TYR A 107 -25.24 -12.88 -4.08
C TYR A 107 -26.46 -13.65 -3.57
N ASN A 108 -26.50 -14.00 -2.29
CA ASN A 108 -27.63 -14.77 -1.72
C ASN A 108 -28.96 -14.01 -1.80
N ASN A 109 -28.95 -12.70 -1.63
CA ASN A 109 -30.16 -11.89 -1.56
C ASN A 109 -30.70 -11.52 -2.94
N GLU A 110 -29.83 -11.18 -3.89
CA GLU A 110 -30.22 -10.60 -5.17
C GLU A 110 -29.95 -11.54 -6.36
N VAL A 111 -28.83 -12.27 -6.34
CA VAL A 111 -28.36 -13.04 -7.50
C VAL A 111 -28.87 -14.48 -7.49
N ALA A 112 -28.80 -15.15 -6.34
CA ALA A 112 -29.18 -16.56 -6.18
C ALA A 112 -30.69 -16.81 -6.45
N LYS A 113 -31.51 -15.75 -6.41
CA LYS A 113 -32.95 -15.79 -6.69
C LYS A 113 -33.29 -15.65 -8.17
N LEU A 114 -32.31 -15.33 -9.02
CA LEU A 114 -32.53 -15.18 -10.47
C LEU A 114 -32.78 -16.56 -11.10
N ARG A 115 -33.69 -16.63 -12.09
CA ARG A 115 -34.05 -17.88 -12.80
C ARG A 115 -32.85 -18.58 -13.45
N SER A 116 -31.85 -17.81 -13.86
CA SER A 116 -30.60 -18.28 -14.47
C SER A 116 -29.38 -17.76 -13.69
N ALA A 117 -29.45 -17.85 -12.36
CA ALA A 117 -28.36 -17.39 -11.49
C ALA A 117 -27.04 -18.09 -11.82
N PRO A 118 -25.92 -17.35 -11.98
CA PRO A 118 -24.60 -17.95 -12.06
C PRO A 118 -24.24 -18.61 -10.73
N SER A 119 -23.25 -19.52 -10.70
CA SER A 119 -22.72 -20.00 -9.43
C SER A 119 -22.09 -18.86 -8.61
N GLU A 120 -22.07 -18.99 -7.28
CA GLU A 120 -21.41 -18.02 -6.38
C GLU A 120 -19.96 -17.78 -6.80
N ARG A 121 -19.23 -18.85 -7.12
CA ARG A 121 -17.84 -18.78 -7.60
C ARG A 121 -17.72 -17.98 -8.90
N THR A 122 -18.60 -18.22 -9.86
CA THR A 122 -18.62 -17.51 -11.14
C THR A 122 -18.91 -16.02 -10.92
N PHE A 123 -19.89 -15.71 -10.08
CA PHE A 123 -20.25 -14.35 -9.72
C PHE A 123 -19.09 -13.59 -9.04
N HIS A 124 -18.46 -14.22 -8.04
CA HIS A 124 -17.28 -13.68 -7.38
C HIS A 124 -16.15 -13.39 -8.36
N ARG A 125 -15.90 -14.29 -9.32
CA ARG A 125 -14.89 -14.09 -10.36
C ARG A 125 -15.21 -12.90 -11.26
N TRP A 126 -16.47 -12.72 -11.64
CA TRP A 126 -16.92 -11.54 -12.41
C TRP A 126 -16.73 -10.24 -11.64
N TYR A 127 -17.10 -10.23 -10.36
CA TYR A 127 -16.87 -9.11 -9.46
C TYR A 127 -15.36 -8.79 -9.36
N GLU A 128 -14.52 -9.81 -9.16
CA GLU A 128 -13.07 -9.68 -9.09
C GLU A 128 -12.48 -9.07 -10.37
N HIS A 129 -12.90 -9.56 -11.54
CA HIS A 129 -12.50 -8.99 -12.83
C HIS A 129 -12.87 -7.51 -12.92
N GLY A 130 -14.08 -7.14 -12.51
CA GLY A 130 -14.53 -5.74 -12.49
C GLY A 130 -13.63 -4.84 -11.65
N CYS A 131 -13.24 -5.29 -10.45
CA CYS A 131 -12.31 -4.55 -9.59
C CYS A 131 -10.93 -4.35 -10.24
N LYS A 132 -10.43 -5.35 -10.98
CA LYS A 132 -9.15 -5.24 -11.71
C LYS A 132 -9.22 -4.21 -12.83
N PHE A 133 -10.31 -4.18 -13.58
CA PHE A 133 -10.49 -3.19 -14.65
C PHE A 133 -10.71 -1.77 -14.11
N ILE A 134 -11.43 -1.62 -13.00
CA ILE A 134 -11.52 -0.34 -12.27
C ILE A 134 -10.13 0.15 -11.87
N LEU A 135 -9.30 -0.72 -11.29
CA LEU A 135 -7.96 -0.36 -10.84
C LEU A 135 -7.05 0.14 -11.98
N LEU A 136 -7.10 -0.52 -13.14
CA LEU A 136 -6.34 -0.11 -14.31
C LEU A 136 -6.89 1.18 -14.93
N ALA A 137 -8.21 1.34 -15.01
CA ALA A 137 -8.83 2.57 -15.47
C ALA A 137 -8.47 3.77 -14.56
N ALA A 138 -8.40 3.55 -13.25
CA ALA A 138 -7.96 4.55 -12.27
C ALA A 138 -6.49 4.94 -12.41
N GLY A 139 -5.64 4.01 -12.86
CA GLY A 139 -4.20 4.25 -13.00
C GLY A 139 -3.81 4.86 -14.35
N GLY A 140 -4.47 4.46 -15.43
CA GLY A 140 -4.09 4.83 -16.80
C GLY A 140 -5.21 5.39 -17.67
N SER A 141 -6.27 5.94 -17.08
CA SER A 141 -7.49 6.39 -17.77
C SER A 141 -8.39 5.25 -18.25
N PHE A 142 -9.69 5.55 -18.36
CA PHE A 142 -10.71 4.65 -18.90
C PHE A 142 -10.37 4.13 -20.30
N TYR A 143 -9.71 4.94 -21.12
CA TYR A 143 -9.31 4.60 -22.48
C TYR A 143 -8.23 3.53 -22.56
N LEU A 144 -7.50 3.24 -21.48
CA LEU A 144 -6.58 2.11 -21.40
C LEU A 144 -7.30 0.77 -21.66
N LEU A 145 -8.58 0.67 -21.31
CA LEU A 145 -9.38 -0.53 -21.56
C LEU A 145 -9.53 -0.82 -23.06
N VAL A 146 -9.49 0.20 -23.92
CA VAL A 146 -9.51 0.03 -25.39
C VAL A 146 -8.22 -0.62 -25.87
N ILE A 147 -7.07 -0.20 -25.32
CA ILE A 147 -5.77 -0.80 -25.63
C ILE A 147 -5.75 -2.27 -25.17
N ILE A 148 -6.21 -2.55 -23.94
CA ILE A 148 -6.29 -3.92 -23.42
C ILE A 148 -7.20 -4.81 -24.28
N ALA A 149 -8.31 -4.26 -24.76
CA ALA A 149 -9.23 -4.96 -25.65
C ALA A 149 -8.63 -5.19 -27.05
N GLY A 150 -7.95 -4.17 -27.60
CA GLY A 150 -7.33 -4.21 -28.92
C GLY A 150 -6.16 -5.20 -29.01
N LEU A 151 -5.39 -5.30 -27.93
CA LEU A 151 -4.32 -6.30 -27.77
C LEU A 151 -4.85 -7.71 -27.45
N GLU A 152 -6.17 -7.88 -27.25
CA GLU A 152 -6.82 -9.14 -26.87
C GLU A 152 -6.26 -9.76 -25.58
N ILE A 153 -5.68 -8.96 -24.69
CA ILE A 153 -5.04 -9.42 -23.43
C ILE A 153 -5.97 -9.33 -22.21
N TRP A 154 -7.24 -8.93 -22.38
CA TRP A 154 -8.14 -8.69 -21.24
C TRP A 154 -8.34 -9.93 -20.35
N TRP A 155 -8.39 -11.13 -20.92
CA TRP A 155 -8.46 -12.39 -20.15
C TRP A 155 -7.20 -12.63 -19.32
N LYS A 156 -6.03 -12.31 -19.88
CA LYS A 156 -4.75 -12.39 -19.17
C LYS A 156 -4.76 -11.41 -18.02
N VAL A 157 -5.10 -10.15 -18.27
CA VAL A 157 -5.26 -9.10 -17.25
C VAL A 157 -6.24 -9.53 -16.15
N ALA A 158 -7.40 -10.08 -16.51
CA ALA A 158 -8.39 -10.57 -15.56
C ALA A 158 -7.87 -11.70 -14.65
N SER A 159 -6.95 -12.52 -15.17
CA SER A 159 -6.30 -13.60 -14.41
C SER A 159 -5.08 -13.15 -13.59
N MET A 160 -4.55 -11.94 -13.81
CA MET A 160 -3.39 -11.43 -13.07
C MET A 160 -3.71 -11.19 -11.60
N GLN A 161 -2.68 -11.24 -10.76
CA GLN A 161 -2.80 -10.88 -9.35
C GLN A 161 -3.03 -9.36 -9.20
N PHE A 162 -3.76 -8.96 -8.16
CA PHE A 162 -4.04 -7.54 -7.89
C PHE A 162 -2.78 -6.71 -7.63
N SER A 163 -1.75 -7.29 -7.02
CA SER A 163 -0.47 -6.64 -6.75
C SER A 163 0.19 -6.15 -8.04
N VAL A 164 0.25 -7.01 -9.06
CA VAL A 164 0.80 -6.68 -10.38
C VAL A 164 0.01 -5.53 -11.01
N LEU A 165 -1.33 -5.61 -11.01
CA LEU A 165 -2.17 -4.57 -11.59
C LEU A 165 -2.12 -3.25 -10.80
N ARG A 166 -1.93 -3.31 -9.48
CA ARG A 166 -1.73 -2.14 -8.62
C ARG A 166 -0.42 -1.44 -8.95
N GLN A 167 0.66 -2.21 -9.11
CA GLN A 167 1.96 -1.67 -9.51
C GLN A 167 1.87 -1.02 -10.89
N VAL A 168 1.22 -1.68 -11.86
CA VAL A 168 0.98 -1.13 -13.20
C VAL A 168 0.17 0.16 -13.13
N GLY A 169 -0.93 0.18 -12.36
CA GLY A 169 -1.72 1.39 -12.15
C GLY A 169 -0.92 2.53 -11.50
N SER A 170 -0.01 2.20 -10.57
CA SER A 170 0.89 3.18 -9.95
C SER A 170 1.90 3.74 -10.96
N MET A 171 2.51 2.88 -11.76
CA MET A 171 3.48 3.29 -12.79
C MET A 171 2.82 4.18 -13.85
N LEU A 172 1.59 3.88 -14.24
CA LEU A 172 0.82 4.68 -15.21
C LEU A 172 0.49 6.07 -14.67
N ARG A 173 0.17 6.19 -13.38
CA ARG A 173 -0.19 7.46 -12.73
C ARG A 173 1.02 8.32 -12.40
N GLN A 174 2.11 7.68 -11.97
CA GLN A 174 3.37 8.32 -11.64
C GLN A 174 4.51 7.53 -12.28
N PRO A 175 4.81 7.78 -13.56
CA PRO A 175 5.95 7.17 -14.22
C PRO A 175 7.22 7.55 -13.45
N GLY A 176 8.00 6.55 -13.05
CA GLY A 176 9.28 6.76 -12.37
C GLY A 176 10.36 7.28 -13.31
N ILE A 177 11.60 6.79 -13.15
CA ILE A 177 12.72 7.08 -14.06
C ILE A 177 13.14 5.79 -14.77
N GLY A 178 13.63 5.90 -16.01
CA GLY A 178 14.19 4.80 -16.81
C GLY A 178 13.26 4.31 -17.92
N ASP A 179 13.68 3.23 -18.59
CA ASP A 179 13.06 2.72 -19.83
C ASP A 179 11.54 2.53 -19.74
N LYS A 180 11.04 2.14 -18.57
CA LYS A 180 9.61 1.92 -18.33
C LYS A 180 8.83 3.23 -18.28
N ALA A 181 9.42 4.27 -17.70
CA ALA A 181 8.84 5.60 -17.71
C ALA A 181 8.82 6.16 -19.14
N ASP A 182 9.85 5.87 -19.95
CA ASP A 182 9.88 6.24 -21.37
C ASP A 182 8.77 5.53 -22.16
N LEU A 183 8.56 4.23 -21.96
CA LEU A 183 7.44 3.51 -22.58
C LEU A 183 6.09 4.13 -22.23
N ILE A 184 5.89 4.51 -20.97
CA ILE A 184 4.63 5.11 -20.53
C ILE A 184 4.45 6.51 -21.13
N THR A 185 5.45 7.37 -20.97
CA THR A 185 5.38 8.79 -21.37
C THR A 185 5.42 8.99 -22.88
N GLN A 186 6.17 8.17 -23.60
CA GLN A 186 6.38 8.33 -25.05
C GLN A 186 5.48 7.45 -25.90
N ARG A 187 4.90 6.36 -25.37
CA ARG A 187 4.03 5.44 -26.13
C ARG A 187 2.61 5.37 -25.59
N ILE A 188 2.45 4.96 -24.33
CA ILE A 188 1.12 4.68 -23.76
C ILE A 188 0.29 5.96 -23.63
N ILE A 189 0.85 7.02 -23.02
CA ILE A 189 0.14 8.30 -22.83
C ILE A 189 -0.27 8.92 -24.18
N PRO A 190 0.62 9.03 -25.19
CA PRO A 190 0.21 9.54 -26.51
C PRO A 190 -0.87 8.70 -27.19
N ALA A 191 -0.80 7.37 -27.10
CA ALA A 191 -1.83 6.49 -27.66
C ALA A 191 -3.19 6.73 -26.98
N ILE A 192 -3.23 6.81 -25.64
CA ILE A 192 -4.44 7.14 -24.89
C ILE A 192 -4.97 8.52 -25.26
N ALA A 193 -4.10 9.53 -25.33
CA ALA A 193 -4.48 10.89 -25.70
C ALA A 193 -5.11 10.93 -27.10
N TRP A 194 -4.57 10.14 -28.04
CA TRP A 194 -5.13 9.99 -29.37
C TRP A 194 -6.50 9.30 -29.34
N ILE A 195 -6.64 8.14 -28.68
CA ILE A 195 -7.93 7.43 -28.53
C ILE A 195 -9.00 8.37 -27.96
N ARG A 196 -8.65 9.10 -26.91
CA ARG A 196 -9.52 10.05 -26.24
C ARG A 196 -10.01 11.16 -27.17
N SER A 197 -9.16 11.63 -28.09
CA SER A 197 -9.54 12.65 -29.08
C SER A 197 -10.51 12.12 -30.15
N GLN A 198 -10.54 10.82 -30.40
CA GLN A 198 -11.37 10.19 -31.43
C GLN A 198 -12.66 9.58 -30.87
N MET A 199 -12.69 9.25 -29.58
CA MET A 199 -13.80 8.54 -28.94
C MET A 199 -14.28 9.28 -27.69
N LEU A 200 -15.40 9.99 -27.82
CA LEU A 200 -16.07 10.62 -26.67
C LEU A 200 -16.91 9.57 -25.94
N ILE A 201 -16.60 9.35 -24.67
CA ILE A 201 -17.31 8.40 -23.81
C ILE A 201 -17.88 9.16 -22.64
N PHE A 202 -19.21 9.30 -22.60
CA PHE A 202 -19.87 9.90 -21.44
C PHE A 202 -20.09 8.85 -20.36
N LEU A 203 -19.64 9.14 -19.14
CA LEU A 203 -19.80 8.24 -18.01
C LEU A 203 -21.27 7.96 -17.69
N GLN A 204 -22.20 8.86 -17.96
CA GLN A 204 -23.64 8.63 -17.82
C GLN A 204 -24.18 7.45 -18.65
N ARG A 205 -23.50 7.10 -19.75
CA ARG A 205 -23.88 5.95 -20.59
C ARG A 205 -23.39 4.64 -19.98
N ILE A 206 -22.45 4.72 -19.05
CA ILE A 206 -21.81 3.57 -18.42
C ILE A 206 -22.29 3.41 -16.99
N PHE A 207 -22.52 4.50 -16.28
CA PHE A 207 -22.83 4.53 -14.86
C PHE A 207 -24.18 5.21 -14.62
N PRO A 208 -25.01 4.71 -13.68
CA PRO A 208 -26.29 5.33 -13.37
C PRO A 208 -26.12 6.78 -12.92
N SER A 209 -26.99 7.70 -13.36
CA SER A 209 -26.91 9.13 -12.96
C SER A 209 -26.90 9.32 -11.44
N SER A 210 -27.70 8.53 -10.71
CA SER A 210 -27.71 8.57 -9.23
C SER A 210 -26.33 8.30 -8.60
N PHE A 211 -25.51 7.47 -9.24
CA PHE A 211 -24.14 7.25 -8.80
C PHE A 211 -23.26 8.47 -9.10
N LEU A 212 -23.34 8.99 -10.33
CA LEU A 212 -22.55 10.16 -10.74
C LEU A 212 -22.85 11.38 -9.86
N THR A 213 -24.13 11.64 -9.57
CA THR A 213 -24.54 12.70 -8.64
C THR A 213 -23.95 12.49 -7.24
N CYS A 214 -23.91 11.24 -6.74
CA CYS A 214 -23.36 10.91 -5.42
C CYS A 214 -21.86 11.21 -5.32
N VAL A 215 -21.12 11.11 -6.42
CA VAL A 215 -19.67 11.40 -6.48
C VAL A 215 -19.38 12.83 -6.94
N GLY A 216 -20.40 13.70 -7.02
CA GLY A 216 -20.26 15.09 -7.45
C GLY A 216 -19.99 15.25 -8.95
N ALA A 217 -20.11 14.17 -9.73
CA ALA A 217 -20.05 14.20 -11.18
C ALA A 217 -21.42 14.61 -11.72
N GLY A 218 -21.49 15.73 -12.44
CA GLY A 218 -22.71 16.12 -13.16
C GLY A 218 -23.09 15.12 -14.25
N ASP A 219 -24.32 15.20 -14.74
CA ASP A 219 -24.85 14.30 -15.77
C ASP A 219 -24.08 14.38 -17.11
N THR A 220 -23.30 15.44 -17.33
CA THR A 220 -22.54 15.67 -18.57
C THR A 220 -21.09 15.20 -18.52
N LEU A 221 -20.71 14.37 -17.54
CA LEU A 221 -19.31 13.96 -17.38
C LEU A 221 -18.81 13.10 -18.56
N ASP A 222 -17.88 13.68 -19.32
CA ASP A 222 -17.10 13.03 -20.37
C ASP A 222 -15.83 12.41 -19.77
N CYS A 223 -15.50 11.18 -20.17
CA CYS A 223 -14.24 10.51 -19.84
C CYS A 223 -13.01 11.28 -20.31
N THR A 224 -13.17 12.30 -21.16
CA THR A 224 -12.07 13.19 -21.51
C THR A 224 -11.58 14.05 -20.34
N ASP A 225 -12.43 14.33 -19.35
CA ASP A 225 -12.04 15.06 -18.15
C ASP A 225 -11.33 14.13 -17.16
N LEU A 226 -9.99 14.12 -17.23
CA LEU A 226 -9.16 13.23 -16.42
C LEU A 226 -9.25 13.56 -14.92
N VAL A 227 -9.48 14.80 -14.53
CA VAL A 227 -9.56 15.20 -13.11
C VAL A 227 -10.84 14.68 -12.50
N LEU A 228 -11.97 14.89 -13.19
CA LEU A 228 -13.27 14.41 -12.71
C LEU A 228 -13.34 12.87 -12.76
N THR A 229 -12.83 12.25 -13.82
CA THR A 229 -12.80 10.78 -13.89
C THR A 229 -11.89 10.16 -12.82
N ASP A 230 -10.73 10.76 -12.52
CA ASP A 230 -9.88 10.32 -11.41
C ASP A 230 -10.63 10.41 -10.08
N GLY A 231 -11.37 11.50 -9.83
CA GLY A 231 -12.20 11.62 -8.63
C GLY A 231 -13.24 10.49 -8.50
N VAL A 232 -13.89 10.13 -9.61
CA VAL A 232 -14.82 9.00 -9.65
C VAL A 232 -14.10 7.67 -9.36
N PHE A 233 -12.94 7.43 -9.98
CA PHE A 233 -12.20 6.18 -9.84
C PHE A 233 -11.43 6.04 -8.52
N ASP A 234 -11.01 7.13 -7.89
CA ASP A 234 -10.36 7.11 -6.58
C ASP A 234 -11.33 6.71 -5.47
N ILE A 235 -12.59 7.18 -5.55
CA ILE A 235 -13.68 6.71 -4.67
C ILE A 235 -13.85 5.19 -4.81
N PHE A 236 -13.78 4.66 -6.04
CA PHE A 236 -13.84 3.22 -6.26
C PHE A 236 -12.62 2.47 -5.75
N ARG A 237 -11.41 3.03 -5.93
CA ARG A 237 -10.16 2.41 -5.49
C ARG A 237 -10.15 2.21 -3.98
N GLN A 238 -10.61 3.20 -3.21
CA GLN A 238 -10.71 3.10 -1.76
C GLN A 238 -11.68 1.99 -1.34
N GLU A 239 -12.85 1.90 -1.97
CA GLU A 239 -13.90 0.94 -1.64
C GLU A 239 -13.59 -0.51 -2.07
N CYS A 240 -12.97 -0.70 -3.24
CA CYS A 240 -12.59 -2.03 -3.74
C CYS A 240 -11.47 -2.64 -2.88
N VAL A 241 -10.51 -1.82 -2.41
CA VAL A 241 -9.39 -2.27 -1.57
C VAL A 241 -9.89 -2.76 -0.21
N ILE A 242 -10.86 -2.08 0.41
CA ILE A 242 -11.50 -2.49 1.67
C ILE A 242 -12.13 -3.89 1.55
N TYR A 243 -12.74 -4.17 0.39
CA TYR A 243 -13.49 -5.41 0.18
C TYR A 243 -12.62 -6.63 -0.19
N LEU A 244 -11.56 -6.42 -0.97
CA LEU A 244 -10.58 -7.47 -1.33
C LEU A 244 -9.84 -8.02 -0.11
N PHE A 245 -9.48 -7.17 0.85
CA PHE A 245 -8.95 -7.62 2.15
C PHE A 245 -9.96 -8.47 2.95
N TYR A 246 -11.27 -8.22 2.79
CA TYR A 246 -12.33 -8.97 3.50
C TYR A 246 -12.62 -10.36 2.91
N ILE A 247 -12.46 -10.56 1.59
CA ILE A 247 -12.62 -11.89 0.96
C ILE A 247 -11.53 -12.85 1.45
N CYS A 248 -10.27 -12.37 1.53
CA CYS A 248 -9.16 -13.16 2.08
C CYS A 248 -9.41 -13.55 3.55
N LYS A 249 -10.05 -12.67 4.34
CA LYS A 249 -10.43 -12.92 5.73
C LYS A 249 -11.50 -14.01 5.90
N LYS A 250 -12.48 -14.12 4.98
CA LYS A 250 -13.63 -15.04 5.15
C LYS A 250 -13.35 -16.49 4.77
N ILE A 251 -12.42 -16.76 3.84
CA ILE A 251 -11.96 -18.13 3.55
C ILE A 251 -11.32 -18.77 4.81
N LEU A 252 -10.85 -17.95 5.76
CA LEU A 252 -10.22 -18.39 7.00
C LEU A 252 -11.13 -18.48 8.23
N THR A 253 -12.30 -17.84 8.24
CA THR A 253 -13.21 -17.85 9.42
C THR A 253 -14.29 -18.93 9.39
N ASP A 254 -14.35 -19.77 8.36
CA ASP A 254 -15.28 -20.91 8.29
C ASP A 254 -14.82 -22.14 9.13
N LEU A 255 -13.91 -21.94 10.09
CA LEU A 255 -13.65 -22.90 11.19
C LEU A 255 -14.51 -22.51 12.41
N PRO A 256 -15.32 -23.42 12.98
CA PRO A 256 -16.35 -23.05 13.95
C PRO A 256 -15.78 -22.80 15.35
N GLY A 257 -16.26 -21.69 15.95
CA GLY A 257 -16.21 -21.45 17.40
C GLY A 257 -15.55 -20.13 17.78
N ILE A 258 -16.36 -19.07 17.97
CA ILE A 258 -16.21 -18.00 18.98
C ILE A 258 -17.38 -17.01 18.76
N SER A 259 -18.18 -16.78 19.79
CA SER A 259 -19.24 -15.76 19.84
C SER A 259 -18.80 -14.66 20.80
N LEU A 260 -18.87 -13.39 20.38
CA LEU A 260 -18.68 -12.23 21.26
C LEU A 260 -19.67 -11.12 20.91
N SER A 261 -20.16 -10.48 21.96
CA SER A 261 -21.29 -9.53 22.06
C SER A 261 -20.99 -8.12 21.53
N GLN A 262 -22.06 -7.44 21.10
CA GLN A 262 -22.08 -6.13 20.43
C GLN A 262 -21.83 -4.93 21.37
N PRO A 263 -21.24 -3.82 20.86
CA PRO A 263 -21.42 -2.47 21.40
C PRO A 263 -22.26 -1.56 20.48
N GLY A 264 -22.93 -0.58 21.11
CA GLY A 264 -24.01 0.23 20.58
C GLY A 264 -23.66 1.39 19.63
N ILE A 265 -24.74 1.98 19.09
CA ILE A 265 -24.89 2.78 17.87
C ILE A 265 -24.73 4.29 18.14
N TRP A 266 -24.03 5.02 17.24
CA TRP A 266 -24.12 6.49 17.08
C TRP A 266 -23.95 6.90 15.60
N GLU A 267 -24.69 7.93 15.16
CA GLU A 267 -24.82 8.41 13.77
C GLU A 267 -23.83 9.54 13.39
N PRO A 268 -23.45 9.72 12.10
CA PRO A 268 -22.57 10.81 11.65
C PRO A 268 -23.31 12.00 10.99
N GLY A 269 -22.86 13.23 11.28
CA GLY A 269 -23.22 14.47 10.57
C GLY A 269 -22.12 14.99 9.61
N PRO A 270 -22.39 15.98 8.75
CA PRO A 270 -21.56 16.28 7.57
C PRO A 270 -20.71 17.56 7.73
N PHE A 271 -19.39 17.50 7.50
CA PHE A 271 -18.56 18.71 7.28
C PHE A 271 -17.27 18.38 6.50
N ALA A 272 -17.25 18.63 5.18
CA ALA A 272 -16.09 18.38 4.31
C ALA A 272 -15.65 19.59 3.45
N ASN A 273 -16.09 20.81 3.75
CA ASN A 273 -15.95 21.94 2.81
C ASN A 273 -15.08 23.14 3.26
N GLN A 274 -14.19 23.01 4.26
CA GLN A 274 -13.44 24.21 4.73
C GLN A 274 -11.90 24.14 4.82
N ILE A 275 -11.24 22.99 4.58
CA ILE A 275 -9.78 22.92 4.77
C ILE A 275 -8.98 23.31 3.49
N GLY A 276 -9.62 23.36 2.32
CA GLY A 276 -8.94 23.56 1.03
C GLY A 276 -8.35 24.95 0.71
N LYS A 277 -8.33 25.91 1.64
CA LYS A 277 -7.87 27.29 1.34
C LYS A 277 -6.65 27.79 2.11
N GLY A 278 -6.10 27.01 3.06
CA GLY A 278 -5.01 27.49 3.93
C GLY A 278 -3.59 27.07 3.52
N ILE A 279 -3.41 26.02 2.71
CA ILE A 279 -2.10 25.34 2.57
C ILE A 279 -1.40 25.64 1.22
N THR A 280 -2.13 26.12 0.21
CA THR A 280 -1.57 26.36 -1.13
C THR A 280 -0.65 27.57 -1.24
N SER A 281 -0.57 28.46 -0.24
CA SER A 281 0.31 29.64 -0.30
C SER A 281 1.73 29.43 0.24
N HIS A 282 2.09 28.24 0.76
CA HIS A 282 3.44 27.97 1.29
C HIS A 282 4.28 26.98 0.47
N LEU A 283 3.73 26.35 -0.56
CA LEU A 283 4.45 25.35 -1.37
C LEU A 283 5.28 25.91 -2.54
N HIS A 284 5.32 27.23 -2.75
CA HIS A 284 6.12 27.86 -3.81
C HIS A 284 7.50 28.40 -3.35
N SER A 285 7.96 28.10 -2.13
CA SER A 285 9.25 28.61 -1.61
C SER A 285 10.34 27.56 -1.37
N LEU A 286 10.18 26.30 -1.79
CA LEU A 286 11.13 25.22 -1.50
C LEU A 286 12.06 24.86 -2.67
N THR A 287 12.65 25.87 -3.33
CA THR A 287 13.82 25.69 -4.22
C THR A 287 15.14 26.13 -3.58
N CYS A 288 15.17 26.41 -2.29
CA CYS A 288 16.42 26.59 -1.55
C CYS A 288 16.75 25.31 -0.80
N CYS A 289 17.60 24.46 -1.38
CA CYS A 289 18.46 23.63 -0.55
C CYS A 289 19.12 24.55 0.48
N PRO A 290 19.06 24.29 1.80
CA PRO A 290 19.85 25.04 2.75
C PRO A 290 21.31 24.72 2.46
N SER A 291 21.96 25.57 1.68
CA SER A 291 23.38 25.55 1.31
C SER A 291 24.27 25.89 2.51
N GLY A 292 23.98 25.29 3.66
CA GLY A 292 24.62 25.49 4.94
C GLY A 292 24.47 24.24 5.80
N VAL A 293 24.73 23.06 5.24
CA VAL A 293 24.95 21.85 6.04
C VAL A 293 26.19 22.14 6.88
N LYS A 294 26.00 22.42 8.18
CA LYS A 294 27.10 22.36 9.13
C LYS A 294 27.70 20.97 8.96
N HIS A 295 28.99 20.88 8.64
CA HIS A 295 29.72 19.62 8.73
C HIS A 295 29.54 19.10 10.16
N PHE A 296 28.68 18.11 10.33
CA PHE A 296 28.50 17.46 11.62
C PHE A 296 29.76 16.62 11.87
N CYS A 297 30.42 16.86 12.98
CA CYS A 297 31.57 16.06 13.38
C CYS A 297 31.05 14.71 13.88
N VAL A 298 31.38 13.63 13.18
CA VAL A 298 31.13 12.26 13.63
C VAL A 298 32.36 11.80 14.41
N THR A 299 32.17 11.43 15.68
CA THR A 299 33.23 10.79 16.47
C THR A 299 32.99 9.29 16.48
N VAL A 300 34.00 8.52 16.06
CA VAL A 300 33.95 7.06 16.05
C VAL A 300 34.64 6.55 17.30
N VAL A 301 33.94 5.74 18.09
CA VAL A 301 34.50 5.02 19.25
C VAL A 301 34.43 3.53 18.97
N GLN A 302 35.61 2.91 18.89
CA GLN A 302 35.75 1.47 18.75
C GLN A 302 35.52 0.78 20.09
N THR A 303 34.77 -0.31 20.08
CA THR A 303 34.49 -1.12 21.26
C THR A 303 35.10 -2.50 21.09
N SER A 304 35.36 -3.20 22.20
CA SER A 304 35.81 -4.59 22.15
C SER A 304 34.64 -5.58 22.01
N PHE A 305 33.39 -5.14 21.92
CA PHE A 305 32.22 -6.02 21.83
C PHE A 305 32.23 -6.86 20.55
N ASP A 306 32.18 -8.16 20.73
CA ASP A 306 32.07 -9.16 19.68
C ASP A 306 30.62 -9.63 19.58
N ARG A 307 29.90 -9.13 18.58
CA ARG A 307 28.49 -9.51 18.31
C ARG A 307 28.29 -11.01 18.07
N SER A 308 29.33 -11.72 17.62
CA SER A 308 29.27 -13.15 17.29
C SER A 308 29.53 -14.06 18.50
N HIS A 309 29.98 -13.49 19.62
CA HIS A 309 30.27 -14.24 20.84
C HIS A 309 29.02 -14.96 21.35
N CYS A 310 29.15 -16.22 21.77
CA CYS A 310 28.03 -17.08 22.14
C CYS A 310 27.15 -16.54 23.29
N ASN A 311 27.71 -15.69 24.16
CA ASN A 311 26.97 -14.99 25.22
C ASN A 311 26.15 -13.79 24.73
N ASN A 312 26.51 -13.20 23.59
CA ASN A 312 25.83 -12.02 23.01
C ASN A 312 24.70 -12.43 22.06
N VAL A 313 24.74 -13.64 21.49
CA VAL A 313 23.70 -14.19 20.61
C VAL A 313 22.52 -14.78 21.41
N ARG A 314 22.70 -15.06 22.71
CA ARG A 314 21.65 -15.65 23.56
C ARG A 314 20.76 -14.58 24.18
N SER A 315 19.44 -14.80 24.16
CA SER A 315 18.52 -13.99 24.97
C SER A 315 18.69 -14.31 26.45
N PRO A 316 19.07 -13.33 27.30
CA PRO A 316 19.24 -13.54 28.74
C PRO A 316 17.91 -13.55 29.51
N ALA A 317 16.82 -13.14 28.87
CA ALA A 317 15.49 -13.08 29.46
C ALA A 317 14.84 -14.47 29.45
N LYS A 318 14.05 -14.80 30.47
CA LYS A 318 13.31 -16.07 30.51
C LYS A 318 12.12 -16.01 29.55
N ASN A 319 11.51 -17.15 29.22
CA ASN A 319 10.30 -17.14 28.40
C ASN A 319 9.01 -16.84 29.21
N ASP A 320 9.11 -16.69 30.54
CA ASP A 320 7.97 -16.34 31.39
C ASP A 320 7.74 -14.83 31.44
N ARG A 321 6.50 -14.41 31.16
CA ARG A 321 6.12 -12.99 31.09
C ARG A 321 6.33 -12.24 32.40
N LYS A 322 6.03 -12.86 33.55
CA LYS A 322 6.15 -12.20 34.86
C LYS A 322 7.61 -12.04 35.25
N ASP A 323 8.40 -13.09 35.05
CA ASP A 323 9.85 -13.05 35.26
C ASP A 323 10.52 -12.01 34.35
N ASN A 324 10.03 -11.84 33.12
CA ASN A 324 10.55 -10.83 32.20
C ASN A 324 10.27 -9.41 32.65
N VAL A 325 9.07 -9.12 33.17
CA VAL A 325 8.78 -7.79 33.72
C VAL A 325 9.74 -7.48 34.89
N ILE A 326 9.92 -8.43 35.80
CA ILE A 326 10.85 -8.29 36.94
C ILE A 326 12.30 -8.09 36.46
N TRP A 327 12.72 -8.87 35.46
CA TRP A 327 14.04 -8.77 34.87
C TRP A 327 14.27 -7.41 34.22
N THR A 328 13.32 -6.92 33.41
CA THR A 328 13.38 -5.62 32.74
C THR A 328 13.51 -4.48 33.75
N GLU A 329 12.68 -4.46 34.80
CA GLU A 329 12.77 -3.45 35.86
C GLU A 329 14.11 -3.51 36.61
N SER A 330 14.62 -4.73 36.88
CA SER A 330 15.96 -4.90 37.47
C SER A 330 17.06 -4.34 36.57
N LYS A 331 16.95 -4.53 35.25
CA LYS A 331 17.89 -3.97 34.27
C LYS A 331 17.78 -2.45 34.19
N HIS A 332 16.58 -1.87 34.24
CA HIS A 332 16.37 -0.41 34.30
C HIS A 332 17.03 0.20 35.53
N MET A 333 16.85 -0.39 36.72
CA MET A 333 17.51 0.09 37.94
C MET A 333 19.05 0.06 37.83
N LYS A 334 19.59 -1.03 37.29
CA LYS A 334 21.05 -1.14 37.02
C LYS A 334 21.52 -0.13 35.98
N ALA A 335 20.71 0.18 34.98
CA ALA A 335 21.02 1.18 33.96
C ALA A 335 21.04 2.60 34.53
N ALA A 336 20.06 2.92 35.40
CA ALA A 336 19.99 4.20 36.10
C ALA A 336 21.21 4.42 37.02
N ALA A 337 21.64 3.35 37.71
CA ALA A 337 22.84 3.32 38.56
C ALA A 337 24.16 3.16 37.78
N GLY A 338 24.11 3.13 36.45
CA GLY A 338 25.29 3.01 35.61
C GLY A 338 26.27 4.17 35.77
N GLU A 339 27.54 3.88 35.53
CA GLU A 339 28.59 4.90 35.62
C GLU A 339 28.43 5.93 34.50
N VAL A 340 28.50 7.21 34.86
CA VAL A 340 28.38 8.32 33.91
C VAL A 340 29.75 8.58 33.30
N VAL A 341 29.80 8.71 31.96
CA VAL A 341 31.03 9.09 31.26
C VAL A 341 31.25 10.61 31.33
N SER A 342 32.50 11.05 31.50
CA SER A 342 32.86 12.48 31.51
C SER A 342 33.00 13.07 30.11
N ASP A 343 33.55 12.28 29.19
CA ASP A 343 33.91 12.66 27.82
C ASP A 343 34.01 11.42 26.92
N LEU A 344 34.39 11.62 25.65
CA LEU A 344 34.46 10.56 24.65
C LEU A 344 35.66 9.62 24.84
N ASP A 345 36.74 10.08 25.47
CA ASP A 345 37.90 9.24 25.78
C ASP A 345 37.58 8.31 26.97
N ASP A 346 36.94 8.86 28.01
CA ASP A 346 36.39 8.08 29.14
C ASP A 346 35.37 7.05 28.66
N LEU A 347 34.51 7.42 27.69
CA LEU A 347 33.59 6.48 27.05
C LEU A 347 34.35 5.31 26.39
N GLY A 348 35.40 5.59 25.61
CA GLY A 348 36.22 4.54 24.99
C GLY A 348 36.82 3.57 26.02
N ASN A 349 37.40 4.12 27.09
CA ASN A 349 37.97 3.33 28.19
C ASN A 349 36.91 2.46 28.88
N LYS A 350 35.77 3.05 29.25
CA LYS A 350 34.68 2.34 29.93
C LYS A 350 34.02 1.29 29.06
N MET A 351 33.93 1.51 27.74
CA MET A 351 33.45 0.49 26.81
C MET A 351 34.42 -0.70 26.71
N GLY A 352 35.73 -0.44 26.69
CA GLY A 352 36.74 -1.51 26.76
C GLY A 352 36.65 -2.33 28.05
N GLU A 353 36.44 -1.67 29.19
CA GLU A 353 36.23 -2.34 30.47
C GLU A 353 34.89 -3.08 30.60
N LEU A 354 33.86 -2.63 29.88
CA LEU A 354 32.55 -3.27 29.86
C LEU A 354 32.58 -4.59 29.10
N TYR A 355 33.43 -4.70 28.08
CA TYR A 355 33.55 -5.85 27.18
C TYR A 355 34.97 -6.45 27.12
N PRO A 356 35.58 -6.84 28.26
CA PRO A 356 36.99 -7.27 28.29
C PRO A 356 37.26 -8.53 27.47
N GLU A 357 36.25 -9.41 27.35
CA GLU A 357 36.30 -10.66 26.58
C GLU A 357 35.37 -10.61 25.36
N GLY A 358 34.99 -9.42 24.92
CA GLY A 358 34.07 -9.22 23.80
C GLY A 358 32.59 -9.46 24.09
N TYR A 359 32.24 -9.84 25.32
CA TYR A 359 30.86 -9.84 25.80
C TYR A 359 30.74 -9.05 27.09
N ARG A 360 29.50 -8.68 27.42
CA ARG A 360 29.24 -7.83 28.58
C ARG A 360 29.68 -8.53 29.87
N SER A 361 30.65 -7.96 30.57
CA SER A 361 31.05 -8.42 31.90
C SER A 361 29.91 -8.20 32.91
N HIS A 362 30.02 -8.76 34.11
CA HIS A 362 29.02 -8.51 35.18
C HIS A 362 28.98 -7.05 35.65
N ARG A 363 29.91 -6.21 35.15
CA ARG A 363 29.90 -4.76 35.38
C ARG A 363 28.61 -4.16 34.82
N GLY A 364 28.18 -3.07 35.46
CA GLY A 364 26.87 -2.44 35.31
C GLY A 364 26.61 -1.88 33.92
N TYR A 365 25.99 -0.71 33.85
CA TYR A 365 25.76 0.00 32.59
C TYR A 365 26.67 1.23 32.54
N VAL A 366 26.94 1.70 31.33
CA VAL A 366 27.59 2.99 31.09
C VAL A 366 26.51 3.97 30.62
N ARG A 367 26.50 5.17 31.20
CA ARG A 367 25.58 6.25 30.85
C ARG A 367 26.31 7.30 30.05
N ILE A 368 25.74 7.66 28.90
CA ILE A 368 26.28 8.64 27.96
C ILE A 368 25.45 9.94 28.08
N PRO A 369 25.95 11.00 28.73
CA PRO A 369 25.25 12.28 28.75
C PRO A 369 25.28 12.95 27.38
N MET A 370 24.15 13.47 26.89
CA MET A 370 24.11 14.12 25.57
C MET A 370 25.04 15.33 25.44
N HIS A 371 25.36 16.03 26.55
CA HIS A 371 26.24 17.19 26.50
C HIS A 371 27.69 16.86 26.11
N ILE A 372 28.15 15.61 26.29
CA ILE A 372 29.51 15.21 25.89
C ILE A 372 29.67 15.22 24.37
N LEU A 373 28.56 15.07 23.63
CA LEU A 373 28.56 15.04 22.17
C LEU A 373 28.77 16.43 21.56
N LYS A 374 28.52 17.52 22.32
CA LYS A 374 28.69 18.92 21.88
C LYS A 374 28.03 19.24 20.52
N GLY A 375 26.91 18.57 20.21
CA GLY A 375 26.22 18.70 18.92
C GLY A 375 26.85 17.92 17.76
N GLY A 376 27.91 17.15 18.02
CA GLY A 376 28.44 16.13 17.13
C GLY A 376 27.65 14.82 17.23
N MET A 377 27.94 13.90 16.32
CA MET A 377 27.34 12.57 16.26
C MET A 377 28.33 11.55 16.84
N LEU A 378 27.80 10.47 17.41
CA LEU A 378 28.60 9.37 17.95
C LEU A 378 28.31 8.08 17.20
N ASP A 379 29.37 7.48 16.67
CA ASP A 379 29.36 6.19 16.00
C ASP A 379 30.12 5.17 16.87
N LEU A 380 29.38 4.24 17.45
CA LEU A 380 29.93 3.11 18.20
C LEU A 380 30.09 1.93 17.26
N ARG A 381 31.30 1.39 17.17
CA ARG A 381 31.61 0.23 16.33
C ARG A 381 31.97 -1.00 17.18
N ASN A 382 31.51 -2.16 16.74
CA ASN A 382 31.88 -3.46 17.30
C ASN A 382 33.37 -3.75 17.03
N SER A 383 33.91 -4.82 17.63
CA SER A 383 35.30 -5.23 17.43
C SER A 383 35.63 -5.62 15.97
N ASP A 384 34.63 -6.02 15.19
CA ASP A 384 34.74 -6.32 13.76
C ASP A 384 34.55 -5.08 12.85
N GLY A 385 34.39 -3.89 13.44
CA GLY A 385 34.15 -2.64 12.72
C GLY A 385 32.70 -2.42 12.26
N SER A 386 31.79 -3.38 12.48
CA SER A 386 30.37 -3.19 12.17
C SER A 386 29.69 -2.22 13.13
N LEU A 387 28.60 -1.59 12.71
CA LEU A 387 27.84 -0.65 13.54
C LEU A 387 27.28 -1.34 14.79
N MET A 388 27.56 -0.76 15.96
CA MET A 388 26.91 -1.11 17.22
C MET A 388 25.74 -0.17 17.49
N ALA A 389 25.99 1.13 17.45
CA ALA A 389 24.99 2.15 17.70
C ALA A 389 25.41 3.48 17.08
N PHE A 390 24.44 4.21 16.55
CA PHE A 390 24.63 5.57 16.05
C PHE A 390 23.73 6.53 16.83
N ILE A 391 24.32 7.60 17.37
CA ILE A 391 23.62 8.60 18.17
C ILE A 391 23.74 9.95 17.49
N CYS A 392 22.61 10.47 17.02
CA CYS A 392 22.51 11.76 16.36
C CYS A 392 21.66 12.73 17.19
N PRO A 393 22.27 13.71 17.88
CA PRO A 393 21.52 14.75 18.61
C PRO A 393 21.09 15.91 17.71
N SER A 394 21.33 15.82 16.40
CA SER A 394 21.29 16.95 15.46
C SER A 394 19.94 17.17 14.79
N LEU A 395 18.84 16.75 15.45
CA LEU A 395 17.49 17.01 14.93
C LEU A 395 17.28 18.53 14.81
N PRO A 396 16.88 19.04 13.62
CA PRO A 396 16.66 20.46 13.43
C PRO A 396 15.67 21.01 14.45
N GLU A 397 16.03 22.15 15.06
CA GLU A 397 15.22 22.80 16.10
C GLU A 397 13.79 23.09 15.61
N THR A 398 13.63 23.41 14.32
CA THR A 398 12.33 23.64 13.68
C THR A 398 11.43 22.40 13.73
N ILE A 399 11.99 21.22 13.45
CA ILE A 399 11.27 19.95 13.55
C ILE A 399 11.01 19.65 15.02
N HIS A 400 12.05 19.71 15.86
CA HIS A 400 11.99 19.39 17.28
C HIS A 400 10.91 20.17 18.04
N LEU A 401 10.89 21.50 17.91
CA LEU A 401 9.93 22.37 18.59
C LEU A 401 8.48 22.13 18.10
N GLY A 402 8.31 21.66 16.86
CA GLY A 402 7.02 21.34 16.27
C GLY A 402 6.44 20.00 16.73
N LEU A 403 7.26 19.00 17.06
CA LEU A 403 6.83 17.60 17.24
C LEU A 403 5.64 17.42 18.18
N THR A 404 5.64 18.06 19.35
CA THR A 404 4.56 17.91 20.32
C THR A 404 3.27 18.54 19.82
N SER A 405 3.31 19.77 19.30
CA SER A 405 2.14 20.44 18.74
C SER A 405 1.59 19.71 17.51
N SER A 406 2.48 19.25 16.65
CA SER A 406 2.21 18.40 15.50
C SER A 406 1.49 17.11 15.91
N LEU A 407 2.00 16.40 16.91
CA LEU A 407 1.35 15.19 17.42
C LEU A 407 -0.06 15.50 17.95
N LEU A 408 -0.23 16.56 18.73
CA LEU A 408 -1.52 16.94 19.31
C LEU A 408 -2.54 17.29 18.22
N ALA A 409 -2.12 18.05 17.20
CA ALA A 409 -2.98 18.43 16.07
C ALA A 409 -3.55 17.20 15.33
N CYS A 410 -2.84 16.06 15.34
CA CYS A 410 -3.35 14.83 14.75
C CYS A 410 -4.61 14.29 15.46
N PHE A 411 -4.77 14.57 16.76
CA PHE A 411 -5.88 14.10 17.60
C PHE A 411 -7.02 15.12 17.77
N GLU A 412 -6.77 16.40 17.47
CA GLU A 412 -7.71 17.50 17.75
C GLU A 412 -8.94 17.57 16.82
N SER A 413 -8.99 16.80 15.73
CA SER A 413 -10.13 16.84 14.79
C SER A 413 -11.44 16.25 15.34
N LYS A 414 -11.45 15.61 16.52
CA LYS A 414 -12.63 14.89 17.06
C LYS A 414 -13.13 15.31 18.44
N ASN A 415 -12.45 16.19 19.17
CA ASN A 415 -12.92 16.63 20.50
C ASN A 415 -13.38 18.10 20.47
N GLN A 416 -14.69 18.29 20.30
CA GLN A 416 -15.38 19.60 20.41
C GLN A 416 -15.44 20.17 21.85
N ASP A 417 -14.66 19.68 22.80
CA ASP A 417 -14.56 20.29 24.13
C ASP A 417 -13.41 21.31 24.16
N ALA A 418 -13.63 22.43 23.47
CA ALA A 418 -12.72 23.58 23.35
C ALA A 418 -12.50 24.37 24.66
N GLY A 419 -12.47 23.71 25.82
CA GLY A 419 -12.41 24.39 27.12
C GLY A 419 -11.71 23.67 28.27
N SER A 420 -11.19 22.45 28.10
CA SER A 420 -10.48 21.76 29.18
C SER A 420 -8.97 22.00 29.11
N THR A 421 -8.41 22.64 30.14
CA THR A 421 -6.95 22.80 30.33
C THR A 421 -6.26 21.44 30.44
N PHE A 422 -4.99 21.40 30.03
CA PHE A 422 -4.11 20.21 29.97
C PHE A 422 -4.18 19.32 31.23
N GLU A 423 -4.25 19.93 32.42
CA GLU A 423 -4.29 19.25 33.71
C GLU A 423 -5.60 18.48 33.95
N LYS A 424 -6.75 19.02 33.51
CA LYS A 424 -8.06 18.36 33.66
C LYS A 424 -8.23 17.18 32.70
N LEU A 425 -7.62 17.25 31.53
CA LEU A 425 -7.60 16.14 30.58
C LEU A 425 -6.70 15.02 31.10
N ALA A 426 -5.53 15.34 31.67
CA ALA A 426 -4.60 14.38 32.26
C ALA A 426 -5.21 13.62 33.46
N GLU A 427 -5.89 14.30 34.39
CA GLU A 427 -6.58 13.66 35.52
C GLU A 427 -7.71 12.72 35.07
N LYS A 428 -8.45 13.09 34.02
CA LYS A 428 -9.52 12.27 33.46
C LYS A 428 -8.98 11.06 32.68
N THR A 429 -7.86 11.23 31.98
CA THR A 429 -7.16 10.16 31.26
C THR A 429 -6.55 9.12 32.21
N LEU A 430 -6.10 9.52 33.41
CA LEU A 430 -5.61 8.59 34.44
C LEU A 430 -6.71 7.67 35.01
N LEU A 431 -7.99 8.06 34.87
CA LEU A 431 -9.15 7.25 35.30
C LEU A 431 -9.70 6.34 34.18
N CYS A 432 -9.27 6.54 32.94
CA CYS A 432 -9.63 5.69 31.80
C CYS A 432 -8.50 4.68 31.52
N PRO A 433 -8.82 3.47 31.02
CA PRO A 433 -7.78 2.57 30.53
C PRO A 433 -6.97 3.28 29.45
N PHE A 434 -5.64 3.20 29.54
CA PHE A 434 -4.71 3.79 28.58
C PHE A 434 -5.10 3.35 27.16
N GLN A 435 -5.56 4.29 26.34
CA GLN A 435 -5.87 4.02 24.94
C GLN A 435 -4.56 3.95 24.17
N CYS A 436 -4.26 2.77 23.64
CA CYS A 436 -3.11 2.53 22.78
C CYS A 436 -3.63 2.21 21.38
N LEU A 437 -3.15 2.94 20.38
CA LEU A 437 -3.38 2.65 18.98
C LEU A 437 -2.09 2.13 18.37
N HIS A 438 -2.16 0.99 17.70
CA HIS A 438 -1.03 0.33 17.07
C HIS A 438 -1.13 0.49 15.56
N PHE A 439 -0.40 1.44 14.98
CA PHE A 439 -0.32 1.61 13.53
C PHE A 439 0.80 0.76 12.92
N SER A 440 0.60 -0.56 12.95
CA SER A 440 1.57 -1.54 12.45
C SER A 440 1.14 -2.25 11.16
N LEU A 441 2.14 -2.68 10.39
CA LEU A 441 2.04 -3.61 9.27
C LEU A 441 2.65 -4.95 9.70
N TRP A 442 1.82 -5.97 9.90
CA TRP A 442 2.29 -7.24 10.43
C TRP A 442 1.94 -8.39 9.50
N ASN A 443 2.82 -9.38 9.42
CA ASN A 443 2.60 -10.57 8.63
C ASN A 443 2.10 -11.70 9.54
N ARG A 444 0.83 -12.09 9.37
CA ARG A 444 0.17 -13.08 10.23
C ARG A 444 0.68 -14.51 10.03
N TYR A 445 1.21 -14.80 8.86
CA TYR A 445 1.62 -16.15 8.47
C TYR A 445 3.06 -16.18 7.97
N SER A 446 3.93 -15.35 8.59
CA SER A 446 5.37 -15.50 8.43
C SER A 446 5.75 -16.95 8.71
N THR A 447 6.27 -17.63 7.69
CA THR A 447 6.93 -18.92 7.90
C THR A 447 8.28 -18.65 8.55
N VAL A 448 8.60 -19.40 9.60
CA VAL A 448 9.94 -19.36 10.18
C VAL A 448 10.93 -19.74 9.08
N GLY A 449 11.91 -18.88 8.81
CA GLY A 449 12.89 -19.06 7.73
C GLY A 449 13.94 -20.15 8.00
N ASP A 450 13.72 -20.99 9.00
CA ASP A 450 14.65 -22.06 9.37
C ASP A 450 14.84 -23.02 8.19
N ASN A 451 16.08 -23.12 7.70
CA ASN A 451 16.46 -23.91 6.53
C ASN A 451 15.85 -23.41 5.19
N ALA A 452 15.38 -22.16 5.12
CA ALA A 452 15.00 -21.56 3.86
C ALA A 452 16.21 -21.52 2.90
N PRO A 453 16.05 -21.93 1.63
CA PRO A 453 17.14 -21.88 0.66
C PRO A 453 17.61 -20.43 0.42
N THR A 454 18.89 -20.16 0.62
CA THR A 454 19.47 -18.80 0.49
C THR A 454 19.51 -18.27 -0.95
N HIS A 455 19.30 -19.15 -1.93
CA HIS A 455 19.34 -18.82 -3.36
C HIS A 455 17.95 -18.71 -3.99
N ILE A 456 16.88 -18.83 -3.21
CA ILE A 456 15.49 -18.76 -3.68
C ILE A 456 14.82 -17.57 -2.99
N HIS A 457 14.25 -16.67 -3.77
CA HIS A 457 13.53 -15.53 -3.23
C HIS A 457 12.33 -16.01 -2.40
N PRO A 458 11.99 -15.38 -1.25
CA PRO A 458 10.91 -15.85 -0.39
C PRO A 458 9.55 -16.01 -1.09
N TYR A 459 9.29 -15.19 -2.12
CA TYR A 459 8.10 -15.31 -2.95
C TYR A 459 8.06 -16.59 -3.80
N ASP A 460 9.21 -17.14 -4.19
CA ASP A 460 9.31 -18.33 -5.04
C ASP A 460 9.37 -19.64 -4.22
N MET A 461 9.40 -19.53 -2.89
CA MET A 461 9.39 -20.70 -2.01
C MET A 461 8.03 -21.40 -2.06
N VAL A 462 8.03 -22.67 -2.44
CA VAL A 462 6.86 -23.53 -2.41
C VAL A 462 7.03 -24.56 -1.29
N ARG A 463 6.04 -24.65 -0.41
CA ARG A 463 5.96 -25.69 0.61
C ARG A 463 5.80 -27.07 -0.06
N ALA A 464 6.73 -27.98 0.20
CA ALA A 464 6.76 -29.31 -0.41
C ALA A 464 5.57 -30.21 0.01
N ASP A 465 4.93 -29.91 1.13
CA ASP A 465 3.84 -30.68 1.74
C ASP A 465 2.44 -30.25 1.31
N VAL A 466 2.32 -29.19 0.51
CA VAL A 466 1.04 -28.66 0.03
C VAL A 466 0.99 -28.62 -1.48
N SER A 467 -0.20 -28.84 -2.04
CA SER A 467 -0.42 -28.72 -3.49
C SER A 467 -0.29 -27.28 -4.01
N HIS A 468 -0.36 -26.29 -3.11
CA HIS A 468 -0.29 -24.87 -3.44
C HIS A 468 0.15 -24.05 -2.21
N THR A 469 1.14 -23.17 -2.39
CA THR A 469 1.55 -22.20 -1.38
C THR A 469 0.75 -20.92 -1.55
N ASN A 470 0.02 -20.49 -0.51
CA ASN A 470 -0.76 -19.26 -0.58
C ASN A 470 0.11 -18.04 -0.26
N HIS A 471 0.79 -17.50 -1.26
CA HIS A 471 1.68 -16.34 -1.10
C HIS A 471 0.97 -15.08 -0.58
N MET A 472 -0.36 -14.98 -0.72
CA MET A 472 -1.14 -13.87 -0.14
C MET A 472 -1.11 -13.89 1.40
N GLN A 473 -0.96 -15.07 2.01
CA GLN A 473 -0.82 -15.18 3.47
C GLN A 473 0.52 -14.61 3.96
N CYS A 474 1.53 -14.53 3.10
CA CYS A 474 2.85 -14.00 3.42
C CYS A 474 2.97 -12.48 3.20
N LEU A 475 1.90 -11.79 2.78
CA LEU A 475 1.88 -10.34 2.63
C LEU A 475 1.67 -9.67 4.00
N PRO A 476 2.32 -8.52 4.28
CA PRO A 476 1.99 -7.69 5.42
C PRO A 476 0.52 -7.25 5.38
N TYR A 477 -0.10 -7.16 6.56
CA TYR A 477 -1.46 -6.67 6.74
C TYR A 477 -1.44 -5.42 7.61
N PRO A 478 -2.22 -4.38 7.26
CA PRO A 478 -2.44 -3.27 8.17
C PRO A 478 -3.13 -3.78 9.44
N SER A 479 -2.71 -3.23 10.57
CA SER A 479 -3.38 -3.44 11.83
C SER A 479 -4.85 -3.01 11.75
N ARG A 480 -5.65 -3.54 12.68
CA ARG A 480 -7.04 -3.12 12.82
C ARG A 480 -7.15 -1.61 13.07
N ASP A 481 -6.21 -1.05 13.83
CA ASP A 481 -6.24 0.36 14.21
C ASP A 481 -5.97 1.28 13.01
N ILE A 482 -5.10 0.90 12.07
CA ILE A 482 -4.93 1.65 10.80
C ILE A 482 -6.26 1.72 10.05
N LEU A 483 -7.00 0.61 10.01
CA LEU A 483 -8.28 0.54 9.29
C LEU A 483 -9.39 1.33 9.99
N GLU A 484 -9.45 1.27 11.33
CA GLU A 484 -10.48 1.96 12.13
C GLU A 484 -10.19 3.45 12.32
N HIS A 485 -8.91 3.84 12.30
CA HIS A 485 -8.44 5.22 12.52
C HIS A 485 -7.63 5.77 11.34
N GLN A 486 -8.02 5.43 10.11
CA GLN A 486 -7.28 5.77 8.88
C GLN A 486 -6.99 7.28 8.75
N GLU A 487 -7.94 8.13 9.12
CA GLU A 487 -7.77 9.59 9.11
C GLU A 487 -6.64 10.03 10.05
N LEU A 488 -6.64 9.52 11.29
CA LEU A 488 -5.60 9.80 12.28
C LEU A 488 -4.24 9.28 11.81
N TYR A 489 -4.21 8.08 11.23
CA TYR A 489 -2.99 7.52 10.63
C TYR A 489 -2.44 8.43 9.53
N ASN A 490 -3.28 8.87 8.58
CA ASN A 490 -2.89 9.78 7.52
C ASN A 490 -2.43 11.15 8.06
N ASN A 491 -3.08 11.66 9.12
CA ASN A 491 -2.67 12.89 9.78
C ASN A 491 -1.27 12.76 10.36
N ILE A 492 -0.96 11.65 11.03
CA ILE A 492 0.39 11.35 11.53
C ILE A 492 1.38 11.29 10.37
N LEU A 493 1.08 10.56 9.29
CA LEU A 493 1.98 10.48 8.14
C LEU A 493 2.30 11.84 7.54
N THR A 494 1.27 12.68 7.37
CA THR A 494 1.42 14.02 6.81
C THR A 494 2.22 14.92 7.76
N THR A 495 1.89 14.87 9.04
CA THR A 495 2.42 15.77 10.07
C THR A 495 3.87 15.45 10.43
N PHE A 496 4.25 14.17 10.38
CA PHE A 496 5.62 13.72 10.64
C PHE A 496 6.46 13.53 9.37
N GLY A 497 5.95 13.90 8.19
CA GLY A 497 6.64 13.74 6.91
C GLY A 497 8.05 14.37 6.92
N GLU A 498 8.17 15.61 7.39
CA GLU A 498 9.48 16.30 7.49
C GLU A 498 10.47 15.57 8.42
N LEU A 499 9.98 14.99 9.52
CA LEU A 499 10.80 14.18 10.41
C LEU A 499 11.28 12.91 9.71
N PHE A 500 10.40 12.22 8.98
CA PHE A 500 10.74 10.98 8.27
C PHE A 500 11.76 11.23 7.15
N GLU A 501 11.59 12.31 6.38
CA GLU A 501 12.56 12.74 5.37
C GLU A 501 13.93 13.06 5.99
N TRP A 502 13.95 13.75 7.14
CA TRP A 502 15.18 14.05 7.86
C TRP A 502 15.88 12.78 8.36
N ILE A 503 15.12 11.82 8.93
CA ILE A 503 15.65 10.53 9.36
C ILE A 503 16.27 9.78 8.18
N GLU A 504 15.58 9.73 7.04
CA GLU A 504 16.07 9.06 5.84
C GLU A 504 17.37 9.70 5.32
N MET A 505 17.43 11.04 5.32
CA MET A 505 18.62 11.80 4.94
C MET A 505 19.81 11.47 5.86
N VAL A 506 19.62 11.49 7.18
CA VAL A 506 20.69 11.15 8.15
C VAL A 506 21.21 9.74 7.92
N MET A 507 20.32 8.77 7.69
CA MET A 507 20.72 7.40 7.39
C MET A 507 21.54 7.32 6.09
N LYS A 508 21.08 7.96 5.00
CA LYS A 508 21.80 7.98 3.72
C LYS A 508 23.19 8.60 3.82
N GLU A 509 23.30 9.70 4.57
CA GLU A 509 24.54 10.48 4.64
C GLU A 509 25.57 9.86 5.59
N PHE A 510 25.14 9.38 6.75
CA PHE A 510 26.05 8.94 7.81
C PHE A 510 26.15 7.42 7.96
N LEU A 511 25.18 6.67 7.44
CA LEU A 511 25.11 5.20 7.51
C LEU A 511 24.74 4.59 6.14
N PRO A 512 25.49 4.89 5.06
CA PRO A 512 25.10 4.52 3.70
C PRO A 512 25.03 2.99 3.52
N GLU A 513 25.95 2.24 4.12
CA GLU A 513 25.97 0.77 4.03
C GLU A 513 24.74 0.16 4.71
N GLU A 514 24.40 0.62 5.93
CA GLU A 514 23.21 0.15 6.64
C GLU A 514 21.93 0.60 5.94
N TYR A 515 21.90 1.81 5.36
CA TYR A 515 20.79 2.31 4.57
C TYR A 515 20.53 1.41 3.35
N GLU A 516 21.58 1.07 2.58
CA GLU A 516 21.48 0.20 1.41
C GLU A 516 20.92 -1.17 1.77
N VAL A 517 21.42 -1.78 2.85
CA VAL A 517 20.92 -3.07 3.35
C VAL A 517 19.43 -2.98 3.72
N LEU A 518 19.01 -1.93 4.43
CA LEU A 518 17.60 -1.76 4.81
C LEU A 518 16.69 -1.52 3.60
N VAL A 519 17.15 -0.74 2.60
CA VAL A 519 16.41 -0.52 1.36
C VAL A 519 16.29 -1.81 0.56
N GLU A 520 17.38 -2.55 0.40
CA GLU A 520 17.38 -3.85 -0.28
C GLU A 520 16.43 -4.82 0.42
N LEU A 521 16.49 -4.93 1.75
CA LEU A 521 15.55 -5.74 2.53
C LEU A 521 14.10 -5.30 2.27
N GLY A 522 13.82 -4.00 2.30
CA GLY A 522 12.48 -3.46 2.07
C GLY A 522 11.94 -3.73 0.67
N GLN A 523 12.79 -3.70 -0.35
CA GLN A 523 12.42 -4.03 -1.73
C GLN A 523 12.13 -5.53 -1.93
N ASN A 524 12.77 -6.38 -1.12
CA ASN A 524 12.57 -7.83 -1.14
C ASN A 524 11.42 -8.30 -0.22
N LEU A 525 10.78 -7.40 0.55
CA LEU A 525 9.61 -7.76 1.35
C LEU A 525 8.41 -8.11 0.44
N PRO A 526 7.68 -9.21 0.74
CA PRO A 526 6.48 -9.57 -0.01
C PRO A 526 5.47 -8.42 -0.07
N GLY A 527 5.00 -8.09 -1.27
CA GLY A 527 3.99 -7.05 -1.49
C GLY A 527 4.53 -5.66 -1.79
N GLY A 528 5.84 -5.42 -1.62
CA GLY A 528 6.48 -4.15 -1.95
C GLY A 528 5.92 -2.94 -1.19
N GLU A 529 5.27 -3.18 -0.05
CA GLU A 529 4.71 -2.13 0.79
C GLU A 529 5.84 -1.47 1.58
N ARG A 530 5.96 -0.15 1.47
CA ARG A 530 7.03 0.61 2.12
C ARG A 530 6.53 1.12 3.46
N SER A 531 7.39 1.00 4.47
CA SER A 531 7.21 1.71 5.74
C SER A 531 7.13 3.22 5.48
N PRO A 532 6.25 3.94 6.19
CA PRO A 532 6.23 5.40 6.13
C PRO A 532 7.53 6.05 6.64
N VAL A 533 8.33 5.30 7.41
CA VAL A 533 9.60 5.76 7.99
C VAL A 533 10.77 5.06 7.29
N ALA A 534 10.89 5.24 5.97
CA ALA A 534 12.02 4.69 5.21
C ALA A 534 13.38 5.15 5.79
N PRO A 535 14.43 4.32 5.76
CA PRO A 535 14.48 2.95 5.24
C PRO A 535 14.03 1.89 6.27
N PHE A 536 13.58 2.27 7.46
CA PHE A 536 13.26 1.32 8.51
C PHE A 536 12.09 0.43 8.11
N LEU A 537 12.25 -0.85 8.36
CA LEU A 537 11.22 -1.87 8.20
C LEU A 537 10.64 -2.16 9.58
N GLU A 538 9.34 -2.43 9.68
CA GLU A 538 8.86 -3.07 10.91
C GLU A 538 9.47 -4.48 11.00
N PRO A 539 10.07 -4.86 12.15
CA PRO A 539 10.58 -6.20 12.31
C PRO A 539 9.40 -7.18 12.21
N LEU A 540 9.49 -8.10 11.24
CA LEU A 540 8.69 -9.32 11.22
C LEU A 540 9.02 -10.08 12.51
N GLN A 541 8.15 -10.00 13.52
CA GLN A 541 8.25 -10.83 14.72
C GLN A 541 7.98 -12.30 14.41
#